data_AF-F9UTG1-F1
#
_entry.id   AF-F9UTG1-F1
#
_cell.length_a   1.000
_cell.length_b   1.000
_cell.length_c   1.000
_cell.angle_alpha   90.00
_cell.angle_beta   90.00
_cell.angle_gamma   90.00
#
_symmetry.space_group_name_H-M   'P 1'
#
loop_
_entity.id
_entity.type
_entity.pdbx_description
1 polymer ?
#
loop_
_entity_poly.entity_id
_entity_poly.type
_entity_poly.pdbx_seq_one_letter_code
_entity_poly.pdbx_strand_id
1 'polypeptide(L)'
;MDVDAQKLFTLVDAAYNQPITNQPSDSYRQALLAAAIDLNNNVSPQQVTIQLYQAYYRNYMVPMTLPRQHRDLYQYVHTQLQRLTRKEQRHMALGYGLIATHLTFGPLN
;
A
#
# COMPACT_ATOMS: atom_id res chain seq x y z
N MET A 1 12.34 -11.13 8.48
CA MET A 1 11.29 -10.34 7.81
C MET A 1 11.09 -10.89 6.40
N ASP A 2 9.84 -10.91 5.94
CA ASP A 2 9.47 -11.23 4.56
C ASP A 2 10.11 -10.24 3.56
N VAL A 3 10.32 -10.64 2.29
CA VAL A 3 10.99 -9.81 1.27
C VAL A 3 10.21 -8.51 1.01
N ASP A 4 8.88 -8.57 0.97
CA ASP A 4 8.04 -7.39 0.77
C ASP A 4 8.03 -6.50 2.02
N ALA A 5 8.09 -7.10 3.21
CA ALA A 5 8.23 -6.37 4.48
C ALA A 5 9.57 -5.61 4.54
N GLN A 6 10.67 -6.27 4.18
CA GLN A 6 12.00 -5.68 4.16
C GLN A 6 12.08 -4.51 3.17
N LYS A 7 11.48 -4.68 1.99
CA LYS A 7 11.42 -3.63 0.96
C LYS A 7 10.62 -2.42 1.45
N LEU A 8 9.45 -2.64 2.04
CA LEU A 8 8.63 -1.55 2.59
C LEU A 8 9.36 -0.85 3.74
N PHE A 9 10.01 -1.60 4.64
CA PHE A 9 10.79 -1.04 5.74
C PHE A 9 11.90 -0.12 5.23
N THR A 10 12.66 -0.55 4.23
CA THR A 10 13.75 0.23 3.63
C THR A 10 13.23 1.55 3.03
N LEU A 11 12.05 1.53 2.39
CA LEU A 11 11.44 2.74 1.85
C LEU A 11 10.93 3.69 2.94
N VAL A 12 10.37 3.14 4.03
CA VAL A 12 9.91 3.92 5.18
C VAL A 12 11.09 4.58 5.89
N ASP A 13 12.17 3.84 6.11
CA ASP A 13 13.39 4.35 6.74
C ASP A 13 14.04 5.46 5.90
N ALA A 14 14.16 5.25 4.58
CA ALA A 14 14.64 6.29 3.68
C ALA A 14 13.77 7.56 3.74
N ALA A 15 12.44 7.41 3.66
CA ALA A 15 11.52 8.54 3.77
C ALA A 15 11.63 9.26 5.13
N TYR A 16 11.73 8.53 6.24
CA TYR A 16 11.82 9.12 7.58
C TYR A 16 13.06 10.01 7.76
N ASN A 17 14.17 9.64 7.12
CA ASN A 17 15.44 10.38 7.19
C ASN A 17 15.49 11.59 6.25
N GLN A 18 14.52 11.77 5.35
CA GLN A 18 14.44 12.93 4.47
C GLN A 18 13.56 14.04 5.06
N PRO A 19 14.09 15.28 5.21
CA PRO A 19 13.28 16.40 5.68
C PRO A 19 12.18 16.76 4.70
N ILE A 20 11.03 17.16 5.24
CA ILE A 20 9.89 17.71 4.49
C ILE A 20 9.74 19.16 4.90
N THR A 21 10.01 20.09 3.99
CA THR A 21 10.07 21.52 4.28
C THR A 21 8.75 22.26 4.09
N ASN A 22 7.82 21.71 3.30
CA ASN A 22 6.62 22.43 2.81
C ASN A 22 5.29 21.75 3.13
N GLN A 23 5.25 20.81 4.08
CA GLN A 23 4.03 20.09 4.47
C GLN A 23 4.01 19.81 5.97
N PRO A 24 2.83 19.64 6.59
CA PRO A 24 2.71 19.24 7.99
C PRO A 24 3.41 17.89 8.21
N SER A 25 4.58 17.92 8.85
CA SER A 25 5.52 16.80 8.88
C SER A 25 5.41 15.94 10.13
N ASP A 26 4.91 16.47 11.25
CA ASP A 26 5.05 15.78 12.54
C ASP A 26 4.15 14.55 12.65
N SER A 27 2.86 14.69 12.37
CA SER A 27 1.90 13.58 12.38
C SER A 27 2.21 12.55 11.29
N TYR A 28 2.76 12.96 10.15
CA TYR A 28 3.20 12.05 9.10
C TYR A 28 4.50 11.32 9.46
N ARG A 29 5.49 12.01 10.06
CA ARG A 29 6.70 11.36 10.62
C ARG A 29 6.35 10.34 11.70
N GLN A 30 5.38 10.66 12.56
CA GLN A 30 4.88 9.70 13.55
C GLN A 30 4.26 8.47 12.89
N ALA A 31 3.50 8.65 11.81
CA ALA A 31 2.95 7.54 11.04
C ALA A 31 4.04 6.68 10.37
N LEU A 32 5.12 7.30 9.85
CA LEU A 32 6.28 6.58 9.32
C LEU A 32 6.99 5.76 10.41
N LEU A 33 7.19 6.35 11.58
CA LEU A 33 7.80 5.65 12.72
C LEU A 33 6.95 4.47 13.17
N ALA A 34 5.63 4.67 13.29
CA ALA A 34 4.69 3.61 13.63
C ALA A 34 4.72 2.47 12.60
N ALA A 35 4.75 2.81 11.30
CA ALA A 35 4.88 1.81 10.23
C ALA A 35 6.17 0.99 10.33
N ALA A 36 7.31 1.62 10.67
CA ALA A 36 8.58 0.92 10.87
C ALA A 36 8.51 -0.05 12.06
N ILE A 37 7.89 0.37 13.18
CA ILE A 37 7.67 -0.46 14.35
C ILE A 37 6.76 -1.65 14.02
N ASP A 38 5.65 -1.41 13.33
CA ASP A 38 4.70 -2.45 12.94
C ASP A 38 5.35 -3.50 12.04
N LEU A 39 6.19 -3.07 11.09
CA LEU A 39 6.96 -4.00 10.25
C LEU A 39 7.95 -4.85 11.06
N ASN A 40 8.60 -4.27 12.06
CA ASN A 40 9.51 -5.00 12.95
C ASN A 40 8.76 -5.99 13.87
N ASN A 41 7.51 -5.67 14.23
CA ASN A 41 6.60 -6.53 14.98
C ASN A 41 5.93 -7.62 14.12
N ASN A 42 6.36 -7.81 12.87
CA ASN A 42 5.80 -8.77 11.91
C ASN A 42 4.34 -8.52 11.55
N VAL A 43 3.86 -7.27 11.64
CA VAL A 43 2.56 -6.89 11.07
C VAL A 43 2.61 -7.06 9.55
N SER A 44 1.50 -7.52 8.97
CA SER A 44 1.41 -7.76 7.53
C SER A 44 1.80 -6.50 6.72
N PRO A 45 2.71 -6.60 5.73
CA PRO A 45 3.08 -5.47 4.87
C PRO A 45 1.89 -4.83 4.15
N GLN A 46 0.85 -5.62 3.87
CA GLN A 46 -0.40 -5.13 3.28
C GLN A 46 -1.16 -4.22 4.24
N GLN A 47 -1.23 -4.61 5.52
CA GLN A 47 -1.87 -3.80 6.55
C GLN A 47 -1.12 -2.49 6.79
N VAL A 48 0.21 -2.55 6.84
CA VAL A 48 1.07 -1.35 6.96
C VAL A 48 0.92 -0.44 5.74
N THR A 49 0.82 -1.02 4.54
CA THR A 49 0.57 -0.26 3.29
C THR A 49 -0.76 0.50 3.35
N ILE A 50 -1.82 -0.12 3.88
CA ILE A 50 -3.13 0.53 4.05
C ILE A 50 -3.06 1.65 5.09
N GLN A 51 -2.38 1.43 6.22
CA GLN A 51 -2.19 2.46 7.25
C GLN A 51 -1.41 3.67 6.69
N LEU A 52 -0.34 3.43 5.93
CA LEU A 52 0.43 4.50 5.27
C LEU A 52 -0.42 5.28 4.29
N TYR A 53 -1.27 4.61 3.51
CA TYR A 53 -2.20 5.29 2.61
C TYR A 53 -3.21 6.18 3.36
N GLN A 54 -3.76 5.69 4.48
CA GLN A 54 -4.62 6.50 5.34
C GLN A 54 -3.85 7.69 5.94
N ALA A 55 -2.58 7.50 6.31
CA ALA A 55 -1.73 8.58 6.80
C ALA A 55 -1.49 9.66 5.72
N TYR A 56 -1.30 9.28 4.45
CA TYR A 56 -1.22 10.27 3.37
C TYR A 56 -2.47 11.13 3.26
N TYR A 57 -3.64 10.50 3.29
CA TYR A 57 -4.92 11.19 3.18
C TYR A 57 -5.17 12.12 4.39
N ARG A 58 -4.97 11.61 5.62
CA ARG A 58 -5.17 12.38 6.86
C ARG A 58 -4.26 13.60 6.96
N ASN A 59 -3.05 13.50 6.44
CA ASN A 59 -2.06 14.58 6.50
C ASN A 59 -2.02 15.43 5.22
N TYR A 60 -2.99 15.26 4.30
CA TYR A 60 -3.07 16.00 3.04
C TYR A 60 -1.76 15.97 2.24
N MET A 61 -1.07 14.82 2.25
CA MET A 61 0.23 14.66 1.60
C MET A 61 0.06 14.70 0.09
N VAL A 62 0.66 15.69 -0.57
CA VAL A 62 0.57 15.87 -2.02
C VAL A 62 1.80 15.27 -2.71
N PRO A 63 1.65 14.20 -3.52
CA PRO A 63 2.77 13.46 -4.09
C PRO A 63 3.73 14.29 -4.95
N MET A 64 3.19 15.23 -5.74
CA MET A 64 4.02 16.07 -6.63
C MET A 64 4.99 16.97 -5.87
N THR A 65 4.63 17.36 -4.66
CA THR A 65 5.43 18.26 -3.81
C THR A 65 6.32 17.52 -2.82
N LEU A 66 6.21 16.19 -2.75
CA LEU A 66 7.04 15.37 -1.87
C LEU A 66 8.48 15.28 -2.40
N PRO A 67 9.48 15.25 -1.50
CA PRO A 67 10.85 14.92 -1.85
C PRO A 67 11.00 13.48 -2.39
N ARG A 68 12.15 13.18 -3.00
CA ARG A 68 12.38 11.92 -3.76
C ARG A 68 11.99 10.66 -2.99
N GLN A 69 12.51 10.45 -1.79
CA GLN A 69 12.34 9.20 -1.03
C GLN A 69 10.89 9.04 -0.56
N HIS A 70 10.24 10.14 -0.19
CA HIS A 70 8.81 10.19 0.12
C HIS A 70 7.95 9.83 -1.10
N ARG A 71 8.30 10.31 -2.31
CA ARG A 71 7.61 9.93 -3.55
C ARG A 71 7.80 8.47 -3.90
N ASP A 72 9.01 7.93 -3.71
CA ASP A 72 9.30 6.52 -3.98
C ASP A 72 8.46 5.61 -3.06
N LEU A 73 8.34 5.97 -1.77
CA LEU A 73 7.45 5.29 -0.83
C LEU A 73 5.96 5.44 -1.22
N TYR A 74 5.51 6.65 -1.58
CA TYR A 74 4.14 6.88 -2.04
C TYR A 74 3.80 6.03 -3.27
N GLN A 75 4.68 6.02 -4.26
CA GLN A 75 4.51 5.25 -5.50
C GLN A 75 4.45 3.76 -5.20
N TYR A 76 5.29 3.26 -4.29
CA TYR A 76 5.25 1.87 -3.85
C TYR A 76 3.91 1.52 -3.22
N VAL A 77 3.46 2.30 -2.23
CA VAL A 77 2.17 2.10 -1.54
C VAL A 77 1.01 2.09 -2.53
N HIS A 78 0.96 3.09 -3.42
CA HIS A 78 -0.09 3.21 -4.44
C HIS A 78 -0.09 2.01 -5.41
N THR A 79 1.09 1.55 -5.84
CA THR A 79 1.23 0.39 -6.74
C THR A 79 0.74 -0.89 -6.08
N GLN A 80 1.04 -1.10 -4.79
CA GLN A 80 0.59 -2.28 -4.05
C GLN A 80 -0.93 -2.30 -3.87
N LEU A 81 -1.54 -1.16 -3.54
CA LEU A 81 -3.00 -1.05 -3.46
C LEU A 81 -3.67 -1.34 -4.80
N GLN A 82 -3.16 -0.79 -5.90
CA GLN A 82 -3.69 -1.10 -7.24
C GLN A 82 -3.55 -2.59 -7.61
N ARG A 83 -2.52 -3.28 -7.14
CA ARG A 83 -2.38 -4.73 -7.34
C ARG A 83 -3.44 -5.51 -6.58
N LEU A 84 -3.75 -5.11 -5.34
CA LEU A 84 -4.82 -5.70 -4.54
C LEU A 84 -6.17 -5.53 -5.24
N THR A 85 -6.51 -4.30 -5.64
CA THR A 85 -7.78 -4.03 -6.36
C THR A 85 -7.88 -4.81 -7.67
N ARG A 86 -6.79 -4.91 -8.46
CA ARG A 86 -6.78 -5.71 -9.70
C ARG A 86 -6.95 -7.20 -9.43
N LYS A 87 -6.39 -7.71 -8.33
CA LYS A 87 -6.58 -9.10 -7.92
C LYS A 87 -8.03 -9.37 -7.56
N GLU A 88 -8.66 -8.49 -6.79
CA GLU A 88 -10.09 -8.55 -6.46
C GLU A 88 -10.97 -8.51 -7.70
N GLN A 89 -10.73 -7.56 -8.62
CA GLN A 89 -11.44 -7.47 -9.90
C GLN A 89 -11.30 -8.74 -10.74
N ARG A 90 -10.10 -9.32 -10.80
CA ARG A 90 -9.86 -10.59 -11.51
C ARG A 90 -10.63 -11.74 -10.86
N HIS A 91 -10.64 -11.83 -9.53
CA HIS A 91 -11.41 -12.85 -8.83
C HIS A 91 -12.91 -12.71 -9.08
N MET A 92 -13.43 -11.48 -9.11
CA MET A 92 -14.83 -11.23 -9.50
C MET A 92 -15.07 -11.65 -10.95
N ALA A 93 -14.22 -11.27 -11.90
CA ALA A 93 -14.37 -11.64 -13.31
C ALA A 93 -14.33 -13.15 -13.53
N LEU A 94 -13.46 -13.88 -12.81
CA LEU A 94 -13.42 -15.34 -12.83
C LEU A 94 -14.69 -15.95 -12.20
N GLY A 95 -15.16 -15.40 -11.08
CA GLY A 95 -16.42 -15.83 -10.45
C GLY A 95 -17.62 -15.61 -11.37
N TYR A 96 -17.73 -14.44 -11.99
CA TYR A 96 -18.72 -14.15 -13.02
C TYR A 96 -18.58 -15.08 -14.23
N GLY A 97 -17.36 -15.35 -14.69
CA GLY A 97 -17.10 -16.28 -15.78
C GLY A 97 -17.57 -17.70 -15.48
N LEU A 98 -17.34 -18.20 -14.27
CA LEU A 98 -17.80 -19.51 -13.79
C LEU A 98 -19.33 -19.58 -13.64
N ILE A 99 -19.95 -18.53 -13.09
CA ILE A 99 -21.41 -18.44 -12.98
C ILE A 99 -22.06 -18.34 -14.37
N ALA A 100 -21.51 -17.50 -15.24
CA ALA A 100 -22.01 -17.32 -16.60
C ALA A 100 -21.87 -18.60 -17.41
N THR A 101 -20.74 -19.32 -17.34
CA THR A 101 -20.58 -20.63 -17.99
C THR A 101 -21.50 -21.69 -17.40
N HIS A 102 -21.70 -21.71 -16.08
CA HIS A 102 -22.68 -22.62 -15.46
C HIS A 102 -24.12 -22.32 -15.94
N LEU A 103 -24.50 -21.06 -16.10
CA LEU A 103 -25.81 -20.65 -16.62
C LEU A 103 -25.98 -20.93 -18.11
N THR A 104 -24.92 -20.76 -18.93
CA THR A 104 -25.00 -20.95 -20.39
C THR A 104 -24.83 -22.40 -20.83
N PHE A 105 -24.05 -23.22 -20.12
CA PHE A 105 -23.70 -24.57 -20.56
C PHE A 105 -24.18 -25.69 -19.61
N GLY A 106 -24.87 -25.35 -18.51
CA GLY A 106 -25.27 -26.33 -17.49
C GLY A 106 -24.07 -26.83 -16.67
N PRO A 107 -24.30 -27.62 -15.60
CA PRO A 107 -23.20 -28.16 -14.79
C PRO A 107 -22.31 -29.05 -15.66
N LEU A 108 -21.00 -28.81 -15.61
CA LEU A 108 -20.01 -29.72 -16.20
C LEU A 108 -20.01 -31.01 -15.36
N ASN A 109 -20.55 -32.09 -15.93
CA ASN A 109 -20.46 -33.44 -15.38
C ASN A 109 -19.03 -33.99 -15.46
#